data_AF-A0A2S9G065-F1
#
_entry.id   AF-A0A2S9G065-F1
#
_cell.length_a   1.000
_cell.length_b   1.000
_cell.length_c   1.000
_cell.angle_alpha   90.00
_cell.angle_beta   90.00
_cell.angle_gamma   90.00
#
_symmetry.space_group_name_H-M   'P 1'
#
loop_
_entity.id
_entity.type
_entity.pdbx_description
1 polymer ?
#
loop_
_entity_poly.entity_id
_entity_poly.type
_entity_poly.pdbx_seq_one_letter_code
_entity_poly.pdbx_strand_id
1 'polypeptide(L)'
;KVMGFCTPAEHALFLRQTPIFEQMLIEDGVILRKYWFSVSDDEQLRRFRSRHKDPVRQWKLSPMDLESVYRWEDYSRAKDQMMVH
;
A
#
# COMPACT_ATOMS: atom_id res chain seq x y z
N LYS A 1 -10.52 -2.88 2.52
CA LYS A 1 -10.22 -2.80 3.97
C LYS A 1 -10.01 -1.36 4.47
N VAL A 2 -8.95 -0.60 4.12
CA VAL A 2 -8.76 0.79 4.63
C VAL A 2 -9.75 1.79 4.02
N MET A 3 -9.96 1.71 2.71
CA MET A 3 -10.88 2.60 1.97
C MET A 3 -12.21 1.94 1.62
N GLY A 4 -12.51 0.77 2.19
CA GLY A 4 -13.78 0.08 1.96
C GLY A 4 -13.97 -0.54 0.56
N PHE A 5 -12.98 -0.51 -0.34
CA PHE A 5 -13.10 -1.03 -1.71
C PHE A 5 -13.22 -2.57 -1.82
N CYS A 6 -13.07 -3.28 -0.71
CA CYS A 6 -13.30 -4.71 -0.62
C CYS A 6 -13.87 -5.04 0.75
N THR A 7 -14.69 -6.09 0.78
CA THR A 7 -15.25 -6.66 2.00
C THR A 7 -14.15 -7.26 2.90
N PRO A 8 -14.40 -7.39 4.21
CA PRO A 8 -13.47 -8.07 5.10
C PRO A 8 -13.17 -9.52 4.68
N ALA A 9 -14.17 -10.21 4.12
CA ALA A 9 -14.03 -11.58 3.62
C ALA A 9 -13.09 -11.67 2.42
N GLU A 10 -13.25 -10.79 1.42
CA GLU A 10 -12.36 -10.72 0.26
C GLU A 10 -10.93 -10.38 0.67
N HIS A 11 -10.73 -9.46 1.61
CA HIS A 11 -9.40 -9.14 2.12
C HIS A 11 -8.73 -10.33 2.82
N ALA A 12 -9.48 -11.07 3.66
CA ALA A 12 -8.96 -12.25 4.34
C ALA A 12 -8.64 -13.39 3.35
N LEU A 13 -9.46 -13.53 2.30
CA LEU A 13 -9.22 -14.49 1.23
C LEU A 13 -7.95 -14.12 0.45
N PHE A 14 -7.78 -12.86 0.09
CA PHE A 14 -6.58 -12.36 -0.60
C PHE A 14 -5.31 -12.68 0.20
N LEU A 15 -5.26 -12.33 1.49
CA LEU A 15 -4.09 -12.62 2.33
C LEU A 15 -3.75 -14.11 2.43
N ARG A 16 -4.74 -15.00 2.28
CA ARG A 16 -4.51 -16.45 2.24
C ARG A 16 -4.04 -16.94 0.88
N GLN A 17 -4.59 -16.40 -0.20
CA GLN A 17 -4.33 -16.86 -1.56
C GLN A 17 -3.06 -16.28 -2.16
N THR A 18 -2.67 -15.05 -1.80
CA THR A 18 -1.49 -14.39 -2.36
C THR A 18 -0.21 -15.21 -2.16
N PRO A 19 0.12 -15.75 -0.96
CA PRO A 19 1.32 -16.59 -0.80
C PRO A 19 1.29 -17.86 -1.67
N ILE A 20 0.12 -18.47 -1.84
CA ILE A 20 -0.05 -19.67 -2.69
C ILE A 20 0.20 -19.31 -4.16
N PHE A 21 -0.34 -18.20 -4.62
CA PHE A 21 -0.11 -17.69 -5.98
C PHE A 21 1.36 -17.35 -6.22
N GLU A 22 2.01 -16.69 -5.26
CA GLU A 22 3.43 -16.38 -5.32
C GLU A 22 4.29 -17.65 -5.40
N GLN A 23 3.93 -18.69 -4.63
CA GLN A 23 4.61 -19.99 -4.66
C GLN A 23 4.52 -20.65 -6.04
N MET A 24 3.35 -20.62 -6.68
CA MET A 24 3.19 -21.16 -8.04
C MET A 24 4.12 -20.49 -9.06
N LEU A 25 4.33 -19.16 -8.94
CA LEU A 25 5.25 -18.43 -9.82
C LEU A 25 6.71 -18.81 -9.55
N ILE A 26 7.08 -18.96 -8.28
CA ILE A 26 8.44 -19.36 -7.88
C ILE A 26 8.76 -20.77 -8.39
N GLU A 27 7.81 -21.69 -8.30
CA GLU A 27 7.94 -23.07 -8.82
C GLU A 27 8.12 -23.12 -10.35
N ASP A 28 7.54 -22.16 -11.07
CA ASP A 28 7.72 -21.98 -12.52
C ASP A 28 9.04 -21.24 -12.88
N GLY A 29 9.92 -21.03 -11.89
CA GLY A 29 11.25 -20.43 -12.09
C GLY A 29 11.28 -18.90 -12.04
N VAL A 30 10.19 -18.23 -11.67
CA VAL A 30 10.16 -16.77 -11.53
C VAL A 30 10.85 -16.34 -10.24
N ILE A 31 11.85 -15.46 -10.35
CA ILE A 31 12.48 -14.85 -9.17
C ILE A 31 11.65 -13.65 -8.70
N LEU A 32 10.84 -13.87 -7.66
CA LEU A 32 9.99 -12.84 -7.07
C LEU A 32 10.73 -12.03 -5.99
N ARG A 33 10.74 -10.70 -6.11
CA ARG A 33 11.21 -9.78 -5.06
C ARG A 33 10.11 -8.78 -4.70
N LYS A 34 9.78 -8.68 -3.41
CA LYS A 34 8.76 -7.74 -2.89
C LYS A 34 9.43 -6.63 -2.09
N TYR A 35 9.23 -5.38 -2.49
CA TYR A 35 9.78 -4.21 -1.80
C TYR A 35 8.67 -3.37 -1.19
N TRP A 36 8.82 -3.03 0.09
CA TRP A 36 8.00 -2.04 0.76
C TRP A 36 8.85 -0.85 1.17
N PHE A 37 8.59 0.31 0.56
CA PHE A 37 9.29 1.54 0.92
C PHE A 37 8.59 2.19 2.11
N SER A 38 9.16 2.01 3.30
CA SER A 38 8.70 2.71 4.50
C SER A 38 9.21 4.14 4.49
N VAL A 39 8.31 5.07 4.79
CA VAL A 39 8.56 6.51 4.89
C VAL A 39 7.87 6.95 6.18
N SER A 40 8.41 7.93 6.91
CA SER A 40 7.67 8.49 8.05
C SER A 40 6.47 9.32 7.58
N ASP A 41 5.48 9.48 8.45
CA ASP A 41 4.34 10.38 8.27
C ASP A 41 4.79 11.82 7.94
N ASP A 42 5.78 12.33 8.68
CA ASP A 42 6.37 13.66 8.46
C ASP A 42 6.96 13.81 7.05
N GLU A 43 7.73 12.80 6.61
CA GLU A 43 8.34 12.81 5.28
C GLU A 43 7.29 12.65 4.17
N GLN A 44 6.24 11.86 4.41
CA GLN A 44 5.13 11.72 3.48
C GLN A 44 4.39 13.05 3.31
N LEU A 45 4.07 13.74 4.41
CA LEU A 45 3.41 15.05 4.40
C LEU A 45 4.28 16.11 3.72
N ARG A 46 5.59 16.12 3.99
CA ARG A 46 6.54 17.02 3.33
C ARG A 46 6.54 16.81 1.82
N ARG A 47 6.52 15.56 1.35
CA ARG A 47 6.44 15.23 -0.08
C ARG A 47 5.12 15.67 -0.71
N PHE A 48 3.99 15.50 -0.02
CA PHE A 48 2.69 15.98 -0.52
C PHE A 48 2.67 17.50 -0.67
N ARG A 49 3.12 18.24 0.36
CA ARG A 49 3.23 19.71 0.30
C ARG A 49 4.16 20.17 -0.82
N SER A 50 5.28 19.48 -1.03
CA SER A 50 6.20 19.78 -2.13
C SER A 50 5.57 19.55 -3.51
N ARG A 51 4.83 18.45 -3.71
CA ARG A 51 4.12 18.16 -4.97
C ARG A 51 3.03 19.17 -5.27
N HIS A 52 2.32 19.67 -4.26
CA HIS A 52 1.27 20.66 -4.45
C HIS A 52 1.81 21.99 -5.00
N LYS A 53 3.02 22.36 -4.58
CA LYS A 53 3.69 23.60 -4.99
C LYS A 53 4.45 23.49 -6.32
N ASP A 54 4.55 22.29 -6.90
CA ASP A 54 5.31 22.01 -8.11
C ASP A 54 4.35 21.70 -9.28
N PRO A 55 4.15 22.64 -10.24
CA PRO A 55 3.22 22.46 -11.36
C PRO A 55 3.48 21.21 -12.22
N VAL A 56 4.73 20.72 -12.30
CA VAL A 56 5.04 19.52 -13.10
C VAL A 56 4.83 18.20 -12.33
N ARG A 57 4.57 18.27 -11.02
CA ARG A 57 4.32 17.10 -10.15
C ARG A 57 2.92 17.06 -9.56
N GLN A 58 2.10 18.08 -9.77
CA GLN A 58 0.73 18.17 -9.25
C GLN A 58 -0.16 16.99 -9.67
N TRP A 59 0.02 16.45 -10.88
CA TRP A 59 -0.72 15.29 -11.38
C TRP A 59 -0.53 14.01 -10.53
N LYS A 60 0.50 13.96 -9.67
CA LYS A 60 0.76 12.86 -8.73
C LYS A 60 -0.05 12.97 -7.43
N LEU A 61 -0.95 13.95 -7.33
CA LEU A 61 -1.86 14.13 -6.21
C LEU A 61 -3.26 13.72 -6.66
N SER A 62 -3.90 12.92 -5.83
CA SER A 62 -5.27 12.44 -5.99
C SER A 62 -6.07 12.73 -4.71
N PRO A 63 -7.41 12.74 -4.78
CA PRO A 63 -8.24 12.82 -3.57
C PRO A 63 -7.92 11.71 -2.56
N MET A 64 -7.48 10.55 -3.04
CA MET A 64 -7.05 9.41 -2.22
C MET A 64 -5.83 9.74 -1.35
N ASP A 65 -4.91 10.58 -1.83
CA ASP A 65 -3.70 10.96 -1.07
C ASP A 65 -4.05 11.75 0.20
N LEU A 66 -5.07 12.62 0.12
CA LEU A 66 -5.58 13.36 1.28
C LEU A 66 -6.20 12.42 2.32
N GLU A 67 -7.05 11.49 1.88
CA GLU A 67 -7.63 10.47 2.74
C GLU A 67 -6.56 9.58 3.39
N SER A 68 -5.48 9.27 2.67
CA SER A 68 -4.39 8.43 3.17
C SER A 68 -3.62 9.07 4.33
N VAL A 69 -3.50 10.40 4.36
CA VAL A 69 -2.85 11.13 5.45
C VAL A 69 -3.65 10.97 6.75
N TYR A 70 -4.98 11.07 6.69
CA TYR A 70 -5.83 10.91 7.87
C TYR A 70 -5.94 9.47 8.38
N ARG A 71 -5.61 8.48 7.54
CA ARG A 71 -5.73 7.05 7.85
C ARG A 71 -4.38 6.36 8.05
N TRP A 72 -3.35 7.12 8.43
CA TRP A 72 -1.98 6.62 8.58
C TRP A 72 -1.89 5.34 9.43
N GLU A 73 -2.56 5.30 10.58
CA GLU A 73 -2.56 4.14 11.47
C GLU A 73 -3.26 2.92 10.84
N ASP A 74 -4.35 3.15 10.10
CA ASP A 74 -5.07 2.07 9.41
C ASP A 74 -4.22 1.44 8.32
N TYR A 75 -3.47 2.26 7.57
CA TYR A 75 -2.49 1.79 6.58
C TYR A 75 -1.33 1.05 7.25
N SER A 76 -0.83 1.55 8.39
CA SER A 76 0.23 0.89 9.14
C SER A 76 -0.19 -0.49 9.64
N ARG A 77 -1.40 -0.61 10.21
CA ARG A 77 -1.97 -1.89 10.65
C ARG A 77 -2.22 -2.85 9.48
N ALA A 78 -2.69 -2.33 8.34
CA ALA A 78 -2.88 -3.15 7.14
C ALA A 78 -1.55 -3.70 6.61
N LYS A 79 -0.49 -2.88 6.61
CA LYS A 79 0.88 -3.30 6.26
C LYS A 79 1.37 -4.40 7.20
N ASP A 80 1.25 -4.21 8.51
CA ASP A 80 1.73 -5.20 9.49
C ASP A 80 1.03 -6.54 9.30
N GLN A 81 -0.28 -6.54 9.07
CA GLN A 81 -1.04 -7.77 8.79
C GLN A 81 -0.58 -8.46 7.50
N MET A 82 -0.24 -7.70 6.46
CA MET A 82 0.25 -8.23 5.20
C MET A 82 1.65 -8.85 5.34
N MET A 83 2.51 -8.31 6.20
CA MET A 83 3.91 -8.76 6.36
C MET A 83 4.08 -9.92 7.35
N VAL A 84 3.06 -10.20 8.17
CA VAL A 84 3.05 -11.35 9.10
C VAL A 84 2.71 -12.66 8.38
N HIS A 85 2.10 -12.59 7.18
CA HIS A 85 1.79 -13.73 6.32
C HIS A 85 2.82 -13.85 5.19
#